data_AF-M2RJU9-F1
#
_entry.id   AF-M2RJU9-F1
#
_cell.length_a   1.000
_cell.length_b   1.000
_cell.length_c   1.000
_cell.angle_alpha   90.00
_cell.angle_beta   90.00
_cell.angle_gamma   90.00
#
_symmetry.space_group_name_H-M   'P 1'
#
loop_
_entity.id
_entity.type
_entity.pdbx_description
1 polymer ?
#
loop_
_entity_poly.entity_id
_entity_poly.type
_entity_poly.pdbx_seq_one_letter_code
_entity_poly.pdbx_strand_id
1 'polypeptide(L)'
;MRQRMEDLTEYCPLPTLFRLSAFGTRMCFYYRNIGDGPAVIKPQCIPWNPDIVTDTAPKERWDYDILHPDGEEKLREIVNMIQEAYRSAK
;
A
#
# COMPACT_ATOMS: atom_id res chain seq x y z
N MET A 1 -3.22 3.40 -10.56
CA MET A 1 -2.52 2.73 -9.43
C MET A 1 -3.23 1.45 -9.01
N ARG A 2 -4.44 1.54 -8.42
CA ARG A 2 -5.18 0.39 -7.84
C ARG A 2 -5.36 -0.80 -8.78
N GLN A 3 -5.73 -0.55 -10.04
CA GLN A 3 -5.84 -1.59 -11.07
C GLN A 3 -4.60 -2.50 -11.13
N ARG A 4 -3.39 -1.92 -11.23
CA ARG A 4 -2.14 -2.70 -11.22
C ARG A 4 -1.95 -3.54 -9.96
N MET A 5 -2.47 -3.11 -8.81
CA MET A 5 -2.40 -3.91 -7.58
C MET A 5 -3.37 -5.09 -7.62
N GLU A 6 -4.53 -4.90 -8.27
CA GLU A 6 -5.49 -5.97 -8.52
C GLU A 6 -4.90 -7.01 -9.47
N ASP A 7 -4.32 -6.56 -10.59
CA ASP A 7 -3.68 -7.42 -11.58
C ASP A 7 -2.53 -8.24 -10.96
N LEU A 8 -1.80 -7.68 -9.99
CA LEU A 8 -0.68 -8.36 -9.31
C LEU A 8 -1.12 -9.31 -8.18
N THR A 9 -2.40 -9.31 -7.81
CA THR A 9 -2.89 -10.10 -6.67
C THR A 9 -2.74 -11.61 -6.92
N GLU A 10 -2.98 -12.07 -8.15
CA GLU A 10 -2.86 -13.49 -8.51
C GLU A 10 -1.41 -14.02 -8.49
N TYR A 11 -0.43 -13.13 -8.60
CA TYR A 11 0.99 -13.48 -8.61
C TYR A 11 1.66 -13.36 -7.24
N CYS A 12 0.96 -12.80 -6.25
CA CYS A 12 1.55 -12.58 -4.94
C CYS A 12 1.48 -13.87 -4.10
N PRO A 13 2.62 -14.48 -3.74
CA PRO A 13 2.64 -15.75 -3.00
C PRO A 13 2.38 -15.56 -1.49
N LEU A 14 2.14 -14.33 -1.04
CA LEU A 14 1.98 -13.97 0.37
C LEU A 14 0.49 -13.69 0.67
N PRO A 15 0.05 -13.86 1.93
CA PRO A 15 -1.33 -13.57 2.33
C PRO A 15 -1.69 -12.08 2.27
N THR A 16 -0.70 -11.19 2.14
CA THR A 16 -0.91 -9.75 1.98
C THR A 16 0.00 -9.20 0.89
N LEU A 17 -0.59 -8.53 -0.09
CA LEU A 17 0.14 -7.73 -1.07
C LEU A 17 0.27 -6.31 -0.53
N PHE A 18 1.51 -5.90 -0.28
CA PHE A 18 1.85 -4.52 0.05
C PHE A 18 2.26 -3.75 -1.21
N ARG A 19 1.98 -2.45 -1.22
CA ARG A 19 2.43 -1.54 -2.26
C ARG A 19 2.73 -0.16 -1.69
N LEU A 20 3.74 0.48 -2.23
CA LEU A 20 4.13 1.86 -1.89
C LEU A 20 3.87 2.77 -3.08
N SER A 21 3.40 3.99 -2.83
CA SER A 21 3.58 5.13 -3.73
C SER A 21 4.45 6.17 -3.03
N ALA A 22 5.30 6.85 -3.79
CA ALA A 22 6.09 7.97 -3.29
C ALA A 22 5.87 9.21 -4.15
N PHE A 23 5.86 10.37 -3.50
CA PHE A 23 5.91 11.69 -4.11
C PHE A 23 6.98 12.50 -3.38
N GLY A 24 8.11 12.76 -4.05
CA GLY A 24 9.29 13.28 -3.37
C GLY A 24 9.72 12.33 -2.25
N THR A 25 9.85 12.86 -1.03
CA THR A 25 10.20 12.09 0.18
C THR A 25 8.98 11.50 0.89
N ARG A 26 7.77 11.89 0.48
CA ARG A 26 6.52 11.46 1.11
C ARG A 26 6.05 10.13 0.55
N MET A 27 5.57 9.26 1.43
CA MET A 27 5.15 7.91 1.12
C MET A 27 3.67 7.70 1.45
N CYS A 28 3.02 6.86 0.65
CA CYS A 28 1.70 6.34 0.91
C CYS A 28 1.74 4.82 0.80
N PHE A 29 1.33 4.14 1.87
CA PHE A 29 1.32 2.69 1.95
C PHE A 29 -0.07 2.14 1.63
N TYR A 30 -0.08 1.12 0.78
CA TYR A 30 -1.26 0.38 0.38
C TYR A 30 -1.09 -1.09 0.75
N TYR A 31 -2.19 -1.74 1.12
CA TYR A 31 -2.20 -3.19 1.28
C TYR A 31 -3.53 -3.79 0.84
N ARG A 32 -3.47 -5.06 0.45
CA ARG A 32 -4.63 -5.92 0.15
C ARG A 32 -4.36 -7.30 0.70
N ASN A 33 -5.32 -7.85 1.44
CA ASN A 33 -5.27 -9.24 1.85
C ASN A 33 -5.65 -10.16 0.68
N ILE A 34 -4.97 -11.29 0.59
CA ILE A 34 -5.13 -12.33 -0.42
C ILE A 34 -5.69 -13.57 0.27
N GLY A 35 -6.77 -14.13 -0.27
CA GLY A 35 -7.51 -15.27 0.32
C GLY A 35 -8.92 -14.89 0.77
N ASP A 36 -9.41 -15.52 1.84
CA ASP A 36 -10.83 -15.48 2.29
C ASP A 36 -11.29 -14.14 2.92
N GLY A 37 -10.50 -13.08 2.76
CA GLY A 37 -10.81 -11.74 3.26
C GLY A 37 -11.48 -10.85 2.21
N PRO A 38 -12.09 -9.72 2.63
CA PRO A 38 -12.61 -8.74 1.69
C PRO A 38 -11.47 -8.22 0.80
N ALA A 39 -11.69 -8.28 -0.51
CA ALA A 39 -10.78 -7.89 -1.59
C ALA A 39 -10.55 -6.36 -1.68
N VAL A 40 -10.45 -5.68 -0.54
CA VAL A 40 -10.38 -4.22 -0.45
C VAL A 40 -8.93 -3.78 -0.34
N ILE A 41 -8.50 -2.94 -1.28
CA ILE A 41 -7.23 -2.22 -1.17
C ILE A 41 -7.42 -1.09 -0.16
N LYS A 42 -6.59 -1.09 0.89
CA LYS A 42 -6.52 -0.02 1.88
C LYS A 42 -5.31 0.88 1.63
N PRO A 43 -5.40 2.20 1.89
CA PRO A 43 -6.62 2.96 2.21
C PRO A 43 -7.66 2.85 1.08
N GLN A 44 -8.96 3.11 1.35
CA GLN A 44 -10.01 2.97 0.32
C GLN A 44 -9.86 3.98 -0.82
N CYS A 45 -10.49 3.73 -1.98
CA CYS A 45 -10.49 4.71 -3.07
C CYS A 45 -11.19 6.00 -2.63
N ILE A 46 -10.77 7.15 -3.16
CA ILE A 46 -11.56 8.38 -2.98
C ILE A 46 -12.78 8.24 -3.91
N PRO A 47 -14.01 8.49 -3.42
CA PRO A 47 -15.17 8.53 -4.30
C PRO A 47 -14.95 9.53 -5.43
N TRP A 48 -15.31 9.15 -6.65
CA TRP A 48 -15.24 10.04 -7.78
C TRP A 48 -16.18 11.23 -7.58
N ASN A 49 -15.70 12.43 -7.89
CA ASN A 49 -16.48 13.65 -7.87
C ASN A 49 -16.38 14.31 -9.26
N PRO A 50 -17.50 14.53 -9.98
CA PRO A 50 -17.48 15.15 -11.32
C PRO A 50 -16.92 16.58 -11.33
N ASP A 51 -17.04 17.30 -10.22
CA ASP A 51 -16.70 18.71 -10.12
C ASP A 51 -15.25 18.97 -9.69
N ILE A 52 -14.51 17.91 -9.33
CA ILE A 52 -13.13 18.01 -8.82
C ILE A 52 -12.26 16.93 -9.46
N VAL A 53 -11.07 17.30 -9.92
CA VAL A 53 -10.05 16.33 -10.36
C VAL A 53 -9.69 15.42 -9.18
N THR A 54 -10.26 14.22 -9.19
CA THR A 54 -10.13 13.22 -8.11
C THR A 54 -8.85 12.39 -8.21
N ASP A 55 -7.95 12.74 -9.13
CA ASP A 55 -6.68 12.03 -9.33
C ASP A 55 -5.60 12.38 -8.31
N THR A 56 -5.88 13.29 -7.36
CA THR A 56 -4.94 13.64 -6.30
C THR A 56 -5.26 12.86 -5.03
N ALA A 57 -4.37 11.95 -4.63
CA ALA A 57 -4.42 11.35 -3.29
C ALA A 57 -4.34 12.48 -2.24
N PRO A 58 -5.24 12.50 -1.23
CA PRO A 58 -5.36 13.62 -0.33
C PRO A 58 -4.12 13.68 0.57
N LYS A 59 -3.82 14.84 1.14
CA LYS A 59 -2.58 15.10 1.89
C LYS A 59 -2.36 14.08 3.01
N GLU A 60 -3.44 13.63 3.64
CA GLU A 60 -3.45 12.70 4.76
C GLU A 60 -2.97 11.29 4.37
N ARG A 61 -2.94 10.96 3.07
CA ARG A 61 -2.36 9.70 2.58
C ARG A 61 -0.84 9.72 2.45
N TRP A 62 -0.24 10.91 2.50
CA TRP A 62 1.20 11.14 2.40
C TRP A 62 1.76 11.42 3.79
N ASP A 63 1.35 10.59 4.75
CA ASP A 63 1.54 10.76 6.18
C ASP A 63 2.98 10.48 6.63
N TYR A 64 3.71 9.63 5.91
CA TYR A 64 5.10 9.31 6.21
C TYR A 64 6.08 10.05 5.30
N ASP A 65 7.15 10.57 5.88
CA ASP A 65 8.29 11.13 5.17
C ASP A 65 9.52 10.23 5.40
N ILE A 66 10.11 9.68 4.34
CA ILE A 66 11.22 8.73 4.46
C ILE A 66 12.47 9.34 5.12
N LEU A 67 12.60 10.67 5.08
CA LEU A 67 13.71 11.36 5.73
C LEU A 67 13.50 11.54 7.24
N HIS A 68 12.31 11.25 7.73
CA HIS A 68 12.00 11.28 9.16
C HIS A 68 12.06 9.85 9.73
N PRO A 69 12.53 9.66 10.99
CA PRO A 69 12.71 8.32 11.56
C PRO A 69 11.47 7.44 11.53
N ASP A 70 10.28 8.01 11.72
CA ASP A 70 9.00 7.29 11.68
C ASP A 70 8.67 6.73 10.28
N GLY A 71 9.01 7.47 9.22
CA GLY A 71 8.82 7.01 7.85
C GLY A 71 9.76 5.87 7.48
N GLU A 72 11.03 5.97 7.90
CA GLU A 72 12.00 4.89 7.75
C GLU A 72 11.58 3.64 8.54
N GLU A 73 11.23 3.82 9.82
CA GLU A 73 10.73 2.75 10.68
C GLU A 73 9.51 2.06 10.06
N LYS A 74 8.56 2.83 9.51
CA LYS A 74 7.38 2.27 8.87
C LYS A 74 7.71 1.43 7.64
N LEU A 75 8.62 1.90 6.80
CA LEU A 75 9.08 1.14 5.63
C LEU A 75 9.78 -0.14 6.06
N ARG A 76 10.65 -0.06 7.07
CA ARG A 76 11.37 -1.21 7.63
C ARG A 76 10.43 -2.25 8.22
N GLU A 77 9.41 -1.83 8.96
CA GLU A 77 8.36 -2.69 9.52
C GLU A 77 7.71 -3.54 8.41
N ILE A 78 7.25 -2.89 7.33
CA ILE A 78 6.60 -3.59 6.21
C ILE A 78 7.56 -4.55 5.50
N VAL A 79 8.81 -4.14 5.28
CA VAL A 79 9.83 -5.03 4.69
C VAL A 79 10.07 -6.25 5.58
N ASN A 80 10.15 -6.08 6.89
CA ASN A 80 10.31 -7.18 7.84
C ASN A 80 9.11 -8.12 7.79
N MET A 81 7.88 -7.60 7.78
CA MET A 81 6.66 -8.41 7.63
C MET A 81 6.68 -9.26 6.35
N ILE A 82 7.11 -8.67 5.22
CA ILE A 82 7.24 -9.39 3.95
C ILE A 82 8.29 -10.51 4.07
N GLN A 83 9.45 -10.22 4.66
CA GLN A 83 10.50 -11.22 4.84
C GLN A 83 10.06 -12.37 5.76
N GLU A 84 9.38 -12.07 6.86
CA GLU A 84 8.86 -13.07 7.81
C GLU A 84 7.79 -13.94 7.17
N ALA A 85 6.85 -13.33 6.43
CA ALA A 85 5.82 -14.07 5.69
C ALA A 85 6.45 -14.99 4.64
N TYR A 86 7.46 -14.50 3.91
CA TYR A 86 8.17 -15.30 2.92
C TYR A 86 8.95 -16.46 3.55
N ARG A 87 9.59 -16.26 4.70
CA ARG A 87 10.29 -17.32 5.44
C ARG A 87 9.32 -18.39 5.96
N SER A 88 8.13 -17.98 6.41
CA SER A 88 7.11 -18.89 6.96
C SER A 88 6.35 -19.68 5.88
N ALA A 89 6.40 -19.22 4.63
CA ALA A 89 5.77 -19.88 3.49
C ALA A 89 6.66 -20.94 2.80
N LYS A 90 7.92 -21.08 3.22
CA LYS A 90 8.84 -22.15 2.80
C LYS A 90 8.82 -23.31 3.79
#